data_AF-A0A2M7YBY5-F1
#
_entry.id   AF-A0A2M7YBY5-F1
#
_cell.length_a   1.000
_cell.length_b   1.000
_cell.length_c   1.000
_cell.angle_alpha   90.00
_cell.angle_beta   90.00
_cell.angle_gamma   90.00
#
_symmetry.space_group_name_H-M   'P 1'
#
loop_
_entity.id
_entity.type
_entity.pdbx_description
1 polymer ?
#
loop_
_entity_poly.entity_id
_entity_poly.type
_entity_poly.pdbx_seq_one_letter_code
_entity_poly.pdbx_strand_id
1 'polypeptide(L)'
;LLEAGDFSHWHRVDAAEVWHFYAGAPLSLSLSPNGHDAEAHLLGPEILAGQRPQIVVPAGWWQCATSMGAFTLVGCTVAPGFRFEGFEMAPPDWRPTPRRPA
;
A
#
# COMPACT_ATOMS: atom_id res chain seq x y z
N LEU A 1 2.06 -9.71 -6.95
CA LEU A 1 0.75 -10.35 -7.19
C LEU A 1 0.12 -10.60 -5.82
N LEU A 2 -1.17 -10.33 -5.65
CA LEU A 2 -1.93 -10.69 -4.45
C LEU A 2 -3.17 -11.45 -4.91
N GLU A 3 -3.40 -12.64 -4.37
CA GLU A 3 -4.61 -13.43 -4.58
C GLU A 3 -5.69 -13.08 -3.54
N ALA A 4 -6.89 -13.63 -3.70
CA ALA A 4 -7.95 -13.51 -2.71
C ALA A 4 -7.51 -14.11 -1.36
N GLY A 5 -7.54 -13.30 -0.32
CA GLY A 5 -7.09 -13.69 1.03
C GLY A 5 -5.62 -13.42 1.31
N ASP A 6 -4.81 -13.11 0.29
CA ASP A 6 -3.45 -12.61 0.50
C ASP A 6 -3.49 -11.19 1.07
N PHE A 7 -2.54 -10.91 1.95
CA PHE A 7 -2.39 -9.61 2.57
C PHE A 7 -0.94 -9.15 2.52
N SER A 8 -0.70 -8.00 1.87
CA SER A 8 0.55 -7.27 2.04
C SER A 8 0.50 -6.59 3.39
N HIS A 9 1.26 -7.13 4.34
CA HIS A 9 1.26 -6.68 5.73
C HIS A 9 1.76 -5.25 5.86
N TRP A 10 1.41 -4.59 6.96
CA TRP A 10 1.93 -3.24 7.24
C TRP A 10 3.46 -3.24 7.23
N HIS A 11 4.02 -2.44 6.34
CA HIS A 11 5.45 -2.24 6.23
C HIS A 11 5.73 -0.81 5.76
N ARG A 12 6.99 -0.38 5.84
CA ARG A 12 7.45 0.88 5.27
C ARG A 12 8.83 0.69 4.66
N VAL A 13 9.16 1.57 3.72
CA VAL A 13 10.45 1.63 3.04
C VAL A 13 11.03 3.02 3.20
N ASP A 14 12.35 3.14 3.35
CA ASP A 14 13.09 4.41 3.41
C ASP A 14 13.23 5.13 2.05
N ALA A 15 12.49 4.66 1.04
CA ALA A 15 12.48 5.17 -0.31
C ALA A 15 11.03 5.36 -0.79
N ALA A 16 10.84 6.18 -1.83
CA ALA A 16 9.54 6.30 -2.45
C ALA A 16 9.23 5.03 -3.25
N GLU A 17 8.00 4.53 -3.14
CA GLU A 17 7.52 3.37 -3.88
C GLU A 17 6.30 3.75 -4.71
N VAL A 18 6.33 3.40 -5.99
CA VAL A 18 5.23 3.65 -6.92
C VAL A 18 4.57 2.33 -7.26
N TRP A 19 3.30 2.22 -6.90
CA TRP A 19 2.43 1.09 -7.21
C TRP A 19 1.75 1.32 -8.56
N HIS A 20 1.81 0.33 -9.44
CA HIS A 20 1.24 0.36 -10.78
C HIS A 20 0.26 -0.81 -10.93
N PHE A 21 -0.99 -0.52 -11.27
CA PHE A 21 -1.95 -1.55 -11.63
C PHE A 21 -1.61 -2.16 -13.00
N TYR A 22 -1.59 -3.49 -13.10
CA TYR A 22 -1.41 -4.20 -14.36
C TYR A 22 -2.65 -5.01 -14.77
N ALA A 23 -3.26 -5.78 -13.87
CA ALA A 23 -4.42 -6.61 -14.20
C ALA A 23 -5.20 -7.08 -12.96
N GLY A 24 -6.43 -7.53 -13.17
CA GLY A 24 -7.28 -8.15 -12.13
C GLY A 24 -8.27 -7.18 -11.49
N ALA A 25 -8.70 -7.50 -10.28
CA ALA A 25 -9.56 -6.65 -9.46
C ALA A 25 -8.77 -5.42 -8.94
N PRO A 26 -9.44 -4.31 -8.60
CA PRO A 26 -8.76 -3.20 -7.92
C PRO A 26 -8.15 -3.66 -6.59
N LEU A 27 -7.12 -2.95 -6.16
CA LEU A 27 -6.41 -3.17 -4.91
C LEU A 27 -6.75 -2.01 -3.95
N SER A 28 -7.05 -2.34 -2.70
CA SER A 28 -7.06 -1.35 -1.62
C SER A 28 -5.65 -1.19 -1.09
N LEU A 29 -5.07 0.00 -1.24
CA LEU A 29 -3.75 0.37 -0.71
C LEU A 29 -3.97 1.35 0.45
N SER A 30 -3.77 0.90 1.68
CA SER A 30 -3.90 1.75 2.86
C SER A 30 -2.55 2.32 3.27
N LEU A 31 -2.50 3.64 3.48
CA LEU A 31 -1.28 4.38 3.79
C LEU A 31 -1.42 5.12 5.12
N SER A 32 -0.35 5.15 5.92
CA SER A 32 -0.28 5.94 7.14
C SER A 32 1.04 6.71 7.21
N PRO A 33 1.01 8.05 7.18
CA PRO A 33 2.23 8.88 7.28
C PRO A 33 2.92 8.78 8.64
N ASN A 34 2.15 8.48 9.69
CA ASN A 34 2.56 8.66 11.09
C ASN A 34 2.37 7.42 11.96
N GLY A 35 1.80 6.33 11.42
CA GLY A 35 1.53 5.10 12.18
C GLY A 35 0.31 5.19 13.12
N HIS A 36 -0.53 6.22 13.00
CA HIS A 36 -1.75 6.38 13.79
C HIS A 36 -2.98 6.52 12.91
N ASP A 37 -2.94 7.40 11.92
CA ASP A 37 -4.07 7.67 11.03
C ASP A 37 -3.78 7.02 9.67
N ALA A 38 -4.73 6.27 9.11
CA ALA A 38 -4.58 5.60 7.83
C ALA A 38 -5.70 5.96 6.86
N GLU A 39 -5.35 6.11 5.58
CA GLU A 39 -6.27 6.36 4.47
C GLU A 39 -6.15 5.23 3.44
N ALA A 40 -7.30 4.77 2.93
CA ALA A 40 -7.33 3.77 1.88
C ALA A 40 -7.48 4.44 0.50
N HIS A 41 -6.63 4.03 -0.43
CA HIS A 41 -6.69 4.44 -1.83
C HIS A 41 -7.00 3.25 -2.72
N LEU A 42 -7.78 3.48 -3.79
CA LEU A 42 -8.15 2.44 -4.75
C LEU A 42 -7.19 2.45 -5.94
N LEU A 43 -6.31 1.44 -5.99
CA LEU A 43 -5.41 1.21 -7.12
C LEU A 43 -6.13 0.33 -8.16
N GLY A 44 -6.40 0.89 -9.34
CA GLY A 44 -7.13 0.22 -10.41
C GLY A 44 -7.36 1.12 -11.63
N PRO A 45 -7.88 0.57 -12.73
CA PRO A 45 -7.95 1.28 -14.01
C PRO A 45 -9.16 2.24 -14.12
N GLU A 46 -10.15 2.13 -13.23
CA GLU A 46 -11.45 2.79 -13.41
C GLU A 46 -11.45 4.24 -12.90
N ILE A 47 -10.83 5.14 -13.68
CA ILE A 47 -10.58 6.55 -13.32
C ILE A 47 -11.86 7.30 -12.92
N LEU A 48 -12.94 7.10 -13.69
CA LEU A 48 -14.21 7.78 -13.47
C LEU A 48 -14.92 7.31 -12.19
N ALA A 49 -14.54 6.14 -11.68
CA ALA A 49 -15.00 5.61 -10.40
C ALA A 49 -14.07 5.99 -9.22
N GLY A 50 -13.13 6.91 -9.44
CA GLY A 50 -12.20 7.39 -8.40
C GLY A 50 -10.96 6.51 -8.20
N GLN A 51 -10.80 5.42 -8.95
CA GLN A 51 -9.57 4.61 -8.91
C GLN A 51 -8.40 5.36 -9.55
N ARG A 52 -7.18 4.95 -9.22
CA ARG A 52 -5.96 5.42 -9.89
C ARG A 52 -5.12 4.23 -10.31
N PRO A 53 -4.62 4.14 -11.55
CA PRO A 53 -3.77 3.04 -11.99
C PRO A 53 -2.35 3.17 -11.44
N GLN A 54 -2.02 4.30 -10.82
CA GLN A 54 -0.74 4.58 -10.21
C GLN A 54 -0.94 5.32 -8.89
N ILE A 55 -0.23 4.89 -7.84
CA ILE A 55 -0.19 5.56 -6.53
C ILE A 55 1.26 5.63 -6.06
N VAL A 56 1.67 6.78 -5.55
CA VAL A 56 2.99 6.99 -4.96
C VAL A 56 2.88 6.92 -3.45
N VAL A 57 3.66 6.04 -2.83
CA VAL A 57 3.89 5.96 -1.39
C VAL A 57 5.18 6.73 -1.07
N PRO A 58 5.10 7.85 -0.34
CA PRO A 58 6.30 8.58 0.07
C PRO A 58 7.20 7.75 1.00
N ALA A 59 8.49 8.06 1.01
CA ALA A 59 9.45 7.40 1.90
C ALA A 59 9.02 7.49 3.37
N GLY A 60 9.19 6.39 4.09
CA GLY A 60 8.90 6.26 5.52
C GLY A 60 7.41 6.10 5.87
N TRP A 61 6.50 6.15 4.90
CA TRP A 61 5.08 5.93 5.13
C TRP A 61 4.79 4.45 5.30
N TRP A 62 3.95 4.12 6.28
CA TRP A 62 3.41 2.78 6.43
C TRP A 62 2.42 2.50 5.32
N GLN A 63 2.46 1.28 4.78
CA GLN A 63 1.58 0.82 3.72
C GLN A 63 1.16 -0.64 3.95
N CYS A 64 -0.08 -0.96 3.61
CA CYS A 64 -0.57 -2.34 3.50
C CYS A 64 -1.53 -2.45 2.31
N ALA A 65 -1.70 -3.64 1.76
CA ALA A 65 -2.55 -3.82 0.58
C ALA A 65 -3.29 -5.16 0.55
N THR A 66 -4.50 -5.13 0.01
CA THR A 66 -5.33 -6.32 -0.24
C THR A 66 -6.00 -6.22 -1.60
N SER A 67 -6.08 -7.34 -2.33
CA SER A 67 -6.94 -7.42 -3.51
C SER A 67 -8.40 -7.29 -3.09
N MET A 68 -9.22 -6.64 -3.91
CA MET A 68 -10.67 -6.54 -3.72
C MET A 68 -11.44 -7.59 -4.53
N GLY A 69 -10.75 -8.60 -5.08
CA GLY A 69 -11.36 -9.69 -5.83
C GLY A 69 -10.47 -10.91 -5.85
N ALA A 70 -10.56 -11.71 -6.92
CA ALA A 70 -9.83 -12.97 -7.04
C ALA A 70 -8.30 -12.79 -7.05
N PHE A 71 -7.82 -11.74 -7.70
CA PHE A 71 -6.40 -11.36 -7.68
C PHE A 71 -6.20 -9.91 -8.13
N THR A 72 -5.05 -9.34 -7.79
CA THR A 72 -4.52 -8.11 -8.39
C THR A 72 -3.04 -8.25 -8.74
N LEU A 73 -2.71 -8.04 -10.01
CA LEU A 73 -1.34 -7.94 -10.49
C LEU A 73 -0.90 -6.47 -10.49
N VAL A 74 0.25 -6.22 -9.87
CA VAL A 74 0.86 -4.89 -9.78
C VAL A 74 2.35 -4.95 -10.10
N GLY A 75 2.91 -3.79 -10.45
CA GLY A 75 4.34 -3.53 -10.41
C GLY A 75 4.67 -2.47 -9.37
N CYS A 76 5.75 -2.69 -8.64
CA CYS A 76 6.26 -1.73 -7.65
C CYS A 76 7.63 -1.23 -8.11
N THR A 77 7.76 0.08 -8.28
CA THR A 77 9.04 0.73 -8.58
C THR A 77 9.49 1.50 -7.35
N VAL A 78 10.69 1.19 -6.84
CA VAL A 78 11.25 1.85 -5.66
C VAL A 78 12.44 2.70 -6.07
N ALA A 79 12.47 3.96 -5.64
CA ALA A 79 13.54 4.91 -5.90
C ALA A 79 13.86 5.76 -4.64
N PRO A 80 15.11 5.77 -4.15
CA PRO A 80 16.28 4.98 -4.59
C PRO A 80 16.06 3.46 -4.56
N GLY A 81 16.92 2.69 -5.23
CA GLY A 81 16.72 1.24 -5.37
C GLY A 81 16.55 0.53 -4.02
N PHE A 82 15.60 -0.40 -3.96
CA PHE A 82 15.23 -1.13 -2.74
C PHE A 82 16.43 -1.81 -2.06
N ARG A 83 16.48 -1.67 -0.74
CA ARG A 83 17.45 -2.35 0.13
C ARG A 83 16.73 -2.84 1.39
N PHE A 84 17.09 -4.03 1.87
CA PHE A 84 16.44 -4.61 3.05
C PHE A 84 16.70 -3.79 4.32
N GLU A 85 17.82 -3.08 4.41
CA GLU A 85 18.14 -2.20 5.54
C GLU A 85 17.16 -1.03 5.67
N GLY A 86 16.53 -0.64 4.56
CA GLY A 86 15.51 0.40 4.49
C GLY A 86 14.09 -0.11 4.64
N PHE A 87 13.90 -1.43 4.73
CA PHE A 87 12.59 -2.07 4.86
C PHE A 87 12.28 -2.41 6.32
N GLU A 88 11.10 -2.00 6.77
CA GLU A 88 10.60 -2.33 8.10
C GLU A 88 9.22 -2.97 7.99
N MET A 89 9.08 -4.18 8.53
CA MET A 89 7.79 -4.84 8.71
C MET A 89 7.25 -4.53 10.09
N ALA A 90 5.97 -4.20 10.18
CA ALA A 90 5.31 -3.98 11.46
C ALA A 90 5.24 -5.29 12.27
N PRO A 91 5.19 -5.21 13.61
CA PRO A 91 4.93 -6.39 14.43
C PRO A 91 3.61 -7.08 14.03
N PRO A 92 3.47 -8.39 14.30
CA PRO A 92 2.19 -9.07 14.15
C PRO A 92 1.05 -8.31 14.84
N ASP A 93 -0.12 -8.30 14.20
CA ASP A 93 -1.35 -7.64 14.66
C ASP A 93 -1.27 -6.10 14.81
N TRP A 94 -0.14 -5.48 14.49
CA TRP A 94 -0.01 -4.03 14.47
C TRP A 94 -0.82 -3.42 13.32
N ARG A 95 -1.50 -2.32 13.61
CA ARG A 95 -2.14 -1.45 12.64
C ARG A 95 -2.17 -0.02 13.17
N PRO A 96 -2.17 1.00 12.29
CA PRO A 96 -2.39 2.38 12.71
C PRO A 96 -3.69 2.50 13.50
N THR A 97 -3.62 3.11 14.69
CA THR A 97 -4.78 3.42 15.53
C THR A 97 -5.01 4.93 15.55
N PRO A 98 -6.23 5.41 15.23
CA PRO A 98 -6.51 6.83 15.17
C PRO A 98 -6.05 7.56 16.42
N ARG A 99 -5.41 8.73 16.25
CA ARG A 99 -5.06 9.56 17.41
C ARG A 99 -6.32 9.96 18.15
N ARG A 100 -6.27 9.99 19.48
CA ARG A 100 -7.36 10.59 20.26
C ARG A 100 -7.50 12.06 19.85
N PRO A 101 -8.74 12.55 19.65
CA PRO A 101 -8.96 13.98 19.52
C PRO A 101 -8.33 14.72 20.70
N ALA A 102 -7.71 15.86 20.43
CA ALA A 102 -7.18 16.75 21.47
C ALA A 102 -8.29 17.33 22.35
#